data_AF-A0A3S4JEH0-F1
#
_entry.id   AF-A0A3S4JEH0-F1
#
_cell.length_a   1.000
_cell.length_b   1.000
_cell.length_c   1.000
_cell.angle_alpha   90.00
_cell.angle_beta   90.00
_cell.angle_gamma   90.00
#
_symmetry.space_group_name_H-M   'P 1'
#
loop_
_entity.id
_entity.type
_entity.pdbx_description
1 polymer ?
#
loop_
_entity_poly.entity_id
_entity_poly.type
_entity_poly.pdbx_seq_one_letter_code
_entity_poly.pdbx_strand_id
1 'polypeptide(L)'
;MTLPDFRLIRLLPLASLVLTACTLPGHKGPGKSPDSPQWRQHQQEVRHLNQYQTRGAFAYISDDQKVYARFFWQQTGQDRYRLLLTNPLGSTELELNAQPGQRSVGG
;
A
#
# COMPACT_ATOMS: atom_id res chain seq x y z
N MET A 1 16.98 51.17 -8.09
CA MET A 1 15.86 50.30 -8.51
C MET A 1 16.15 49.80 -9.91
N THR A 2 16.69 48.59 -10.05
CA THR A 2 17.00 47.97 -11.34
C THR A 2 15.72 47.38 -11.94
N LEU A 3 15.27 47.94 -13.06
CA LEU A 3 14.12 47.45 -13.82
C LEU A 3 14.38 46.00 -14.26
N PRO A 4 13.47 45.05 -14.01
CA PRO A 4 13.66 43.66 -14.41
C PRO A 4 13.68 43.54 -15.94
N ASP A 5 14.63 42.75 -16.43
CA ASP A 5 14.86 42.47 -17.85
C ASP A 5 13.58 41.87 -18.49
N PHE A 6 12.93 42.61 -19.39
CA PHE A 6 11.65 42.24 -20.03
C PHE A 6 11.66 40.86 -20.70
N ARG A 7 12.85 40.31 -20.98
CA ARG A 7 13.06 38.96 -21.50
C ARG A 7 12.58 37.87 -20.54
N LEU A 8 12.76 38.06 -19.22
CA LEU A 8 12.31 37.12 -18.18
C LEU A 8 10.79 37.13 -18.02
N ILE A 9 10.16 38.30 -18.21
CA ILE A 9 8.69 38.46 -18.14
C ILE A 9 8.00 37.66 -19.26
N ARG A 10 8.67 37.47 -20.41
CA ARG A 10 8.12 36.69 -21.53
C ARG A 10 8.03 35.19 -21.25
N LEU A 11 8.78 34.68 -20.26
CA LEU A 11 8.80 33.25 -19.89
C LEU A 11 7.76 32.88 -18.82
N LEU A 12 7.18 33.87 -18.13
CA LEU A 12 6.10 33.69 -17.14
C LEU A 12 4.92 32.84 -17.64
N PRO A 13 4.34 33.06 -18.84
CA PRO A 13 3.19 32.26 -19.28
C PRO A 13 3.55 30.79 -19.50
N LEU A 14 4.79 30.49 -19.90
CA LEU A 14 5.28 29.13 -20.07
C LEU A 14 5.39 28.40 -18.72
N ALA A 15 5.88 29.10 -17.69
CA ALA A 15 5.96 28.59 -16.33
C ALA A 15 4.57 28.32 -15.74
N SER A 16 3.60 29.19 -15.98
CA SER A 16 2.20 28.99 -15.55
C SER A 16 1.57 27.73 -16.15
N LEU A 17 1.86 27.42 -17.42
CA LEU A 17 1.40 26.20 -18.09
C LEU A 17 1.96 24.92 -17.43
N VAL A 18 3.25 24.90 -17.08
CA VAL A 18 3.88 23.76 -16.39
C VAL A 18 3.30 23.54 -15.00
N LEU A 19 2.99 24.61 -14.27
CA LEU A 19 2.35 24.55 -12.95
C LEU A 19 0.93 23.95 -12.99
N THR A 20 0.16 24.18 -14.06
CA THR A 20 -1.19 23.62 -14.20
C THR A 20 -1.25 22.11 -14.47
N ALA A 21 -0.16 21.50 -14.97
CA ALA A 21 -0.09 20.05 -15.19
C ALA A 21 0.01 19.26 -13.87
N CYS A 22 0.53 19.87 -12.80
CA CYS A 22 0.68 19.23 -11.50
C CYS A 22 -0.60 19.28 -10.64
N THR A 23 -1.59 20.10 -11.00
CA THR A 23 -2.83 20.29 -10.22
C THR A 23 -4.04 19.53 -10.77
N LEU A 24 -3.89 18.80 -11.88
CA LEU A 24 -4.95 17.95 -12.40
C LEU A 24 -5.07 16.71 -11.50
N PRO A 25 -6.14 16.56 -10.69
CA PRO A 25 -6.40 15.29 -10.04
C PRO A 25 -6.49 14.24 -11.14
N GLY A 26 -5.65 13.21 -11.07
CA GLY A 26 -5.69 12.11 -12.02
C GLY A 26 -7.12 11.60 -12.09
N HIS A 27 -7.76 11.76 -13.26
CA HIS A 27 -9.14 11.37 -13.47
C HIS A 27 -9.28 9.90 -13.09
N LYS A 28 -9.90 9.64 -11.93
CA LYS A 28 -10.31 8.31 -11.53
C LYS A 28 -11.52 7.98 -12.40
N GLY A 29 -11.24 7.50 -13.62
CA GLY A 29 -12.25 6.96 -14.50
C GLY A 29 -13.03 5.83 -13.81
N PRO A 30 -14.14 5.38 -14.40
CA PRO A 30 -14.85 4.22 -13.89
C PRO A 30 -13.87 3.05 -13.68
N GLY A 31 -14.08 2.29 -12.60
CA GLY A 31 -13.22 1.15 -12.27
C GLY A 31 -13.03 0.22 -13.47
N LYS A 32 -11.83 -0.35 -13.62
CA LYS A 32 -11.57 -1.31 -14.70
C LYS A 32 -12.46 -2.54 -14.53
N SER A 33 -12.93 -3.10 -15.64
CA SER A 33 -13.73 -4.33 -15.61
C SER A 33 -12.91 -5.49 -14.99
N PRO A 34 -13.51 -6.29 -14.08
CA PRO A 34 -12.92 -7.53 -13.59
C PRO A 34 -12.58 -8.54 -14.70
N ASP A 35 -13.25 -8.48 -15.85
CA ASP A 35 -12.99 -9.40 -16.96
C ASP A 35 -11.93 -8.89 -17.94
N SER A 36 -11.37 -7.70 -17.68
CA SER A 36 -10.34 -7.11 -18.52
C SER A 36 -9.11 -8.03 -18.64
N PRO A 37 -8.53 -8.20 -19.84
CA PRO A 37 -7.31 -8.97 -20.02
C PRO A 37 -6.17 -8.51 -19.10
N GLN A 38 -6.07 -7.21 -18.86
CA GLN A 38 -5.06 -6.60 -17.99
C GLN A 38 -5.22 -7.04 -16.53
N TRP A 39 -6.46 -7.18 -16.03
CA TRP A 39 -6.68 -7.66 -14.66
C TRP A 39 -6.35 -9.13 -14.51
N ARG A 40 -6.73 -9.97 -15.49
CA ARG A 40 -6.36 -11.40 -15.50
C ARG A 40 -4.84 -11.58 -15.51
N GLN A 41 -4.14 -10.80 -16.32
CA GLN A 41 -2.67 -10.79 -16.35
C GLN A 41 -2.08 -10.40 -14.99
N HIS A 42 -2.59 -9.35 -14.37
CA HIS A 42 -2.14 -8.94 -13.03
C HIS A 42 -2.36 -10.03 -11.97
N GLN A 43 -3.52 -10.70 -11.99
CA GLN A 43 -3.76 -11.82 -11.08
C GLN A 43 -2.78 -12.98 -11.30
N GLN A 44 -2.41 -13.27 -12.54
CA GLN A 44 -1.38 -14.27 -12.84
C GLN A 44 -0.02 -13.84 -12.27
N GLU A 45 0.40 -12.59 -12.49
CA GLU A 45 1.65 -12.06 -11.94
C GLU A 45 1.69 -12.17 -10.41
N VAL A 46 0.59 -11.84 -9.71
CA VAL A 46 0.49 -11.98 -8.26
C VAL A 46 0.55 -13.46 -7.84
N ARG A 47 -0.12 -14.37 -8.56
CA ARG A 47 -0.08 -15.82 -8.26
C ARG A 47 1.30 -16.44 -8.47
N HIS A 48 2.13 -15.85 -9.32
CA HIS A 48 3.51 -16.31 -9.55
C HIS A 48 4.46 -15.89 -8.41
N LEU A 49 4.02 -15.02 -7.48
CA LEU A 49 4.81 -14.66 -6.31
C LEU A 49 4.85 -15.83 -5.33
N ASN A 50 6.03 -16.43 -5.16
CA ASN A 50 6.24 -17.51 -4.20
C ASN A 50 6.48 -17.01 -2.77
N GLN A 51 6.88 -15.75 -2.64
CA GLN A 51 7.20 -15.11 -1.37
C GLN A 51 6.72 -13.67 -1.38
N TYR A 52 6.14 -13.24 -0.27
CA TYR A 52 5.74 -11.86 -0.08
C TYR A 52 5.82 -11.47 1.37
N GLN A 53 6.12 -10.20 1.60
CA GLN A 53 6.21 -9.62 2.92
C GLN A 53 5.58 -8.24 2.89
N THR A 54 4.75 -7.96 3.88
CA THR A 54 4.14 -6.64 4.05
C THR A 54 4.02 -6.30 5.53
N ARG A 55 3.99 -5.00 5.83
CA ARG A 55 3.90 -4.46 7.18
C ARG A 55 3.09 -3.18 7.18
N GLY A 56 2.43 -2.89 8.29
CA GLY A 56 1.62 -1.69 8.39
C GLY A 56 0.90 -1.57 9.71
N ALA A 57 -0.13 -0.72 9.73
CA ALA A 57 -1.05 -0.61 10.84
C ALA A 57 -2.20 -1.60 10.68
N PHE A 58 -2.60 -2.22 11.79
CA PHE A 58 -3.74 -3.11 11.88
C PHE A 58 -4.71 -2.56 12.91
N ALA A 59 -6.00 -2.53 12.54
CA ALA A 59 -7.08 -2.14 13.42
C ALA A 59 -8.19 -3.19 13.30
N TYR A 60 -8.48 -3.86 14.40
CA TYR A 60 -9.67 -4.67 14.55
C TYR A 60 -10.62 -3.96 15.52
N ILE A 61 -11.83 -3.67 15.07
CA ILE A 61 -12.83 -2.93 15.85
C ILE A 61 -14.13 -3.72 15.76
N SER A 62 -14.54 -4.28 16.88
CA SER A 62 -15.86 -4.85 17.12
C SER A 62 -16.53 -4.11 18.28
N ASP A 63 -17.77 -4.48 18.60
CA ASP A 63 -18.49 -3.91 19.74
C ASP A 63 -17.81 -4.28 21.07
N ASP A 64 -17.25 -5.49 21.15
CA ASP A 64 -16.63 -6.02 22.38
C ASP A 64 -15.13 -5.74 22.49
N GLN A 65 -14.43 -5.48 21.37
CA GLN A 65 -12.98 -5.38 21.37
C GLN A 65 -12.45 -4.40 20.33
N LYS A 66 -11.45 -3.60 20.73
CA LYS A 66 -10.67 -2.73 19.85
C LYS A 66 -9.19 -3.08 19.98
N VAL A 67 -8.58 -3.53 18.89
CA VAL A 67 -7.16 -3.86 18.81
C VAL A 67 -6.50 -2.92 17.81
N TYR A 68 -5.51 -2.17 18.28
CA TYR A 68 -4.66 -1.34 17.44
C TYR A 68 -3.22 -1.84 17.55
N ALA A 69 -2.69 -2.34 16.43
CA ALA A 69 -1.37 -2.97 16.38
C ALA A 69 -0.60 -2.56 15.12
N ARG A 70 0.68 -2.87 15.11
CA ARG A 70 1.45 -3.00 13.87
C ARG A 70 1.42 -4.46 13.46
N PHE A 71 1.23 -4.71 12.18
CA PHE A 71 1.31 -6.07 11.65
C PHE A 71 2.58 -6.25 10.83
N PHE A 72 3.09 -7.47 10.85
CA PHE A 72 4.10 -7.98 9.95
C PHE A 72 3.60 -9.32 9.40
N TRP A 73 3.34 -9.36 8.10
CA TRP A 73 2.94 -10.58 7.39
C TRP A 73 4.08 -11.02 6.49
N GLN A 74 4.48 -12.28 6.61
CA GLN A 74 5.45 -12.90 5.74
C GLN A 74 4.93 -14.25 5.27
N GLN A 75 4.92 -14.46 3.97
CA GLN A 75 4.54 -15.71 3.34
C GLN A 75 5.70 -16.22 2.49
N THR A 76 6.09 -17.48 2.70
CA THR A 76 7.23 -18.12 2.04
C THR A 76 6.85 -19.35 1.23
N GLY A 77 5.55 -19.62 1.14
CA GLY A 77 4.95 -20.67 0.33
C GLY A 77 3.43 -20.59 0.38
N GLN A 78 2.73 -21.40 -0.41
CA GLN A 78 1.27 -21.33 -0.55
C GLN A 78 0.53 -21.45 0.79
N ASP A 79 0.98 -22.36 1.67
CA ASP A 79 0.39 -22.60 2.99
C ASP A 79 1.38 -22.32 4.15
N ARG A 80 2.43 -21.53 3.90
CA ARG A 80 3.44 -21.18 4.90
C ARG A 80 3.50 -19.68 5.12
N TYR A 81 2.95 -19.21 6.23
CA TYR A 81 2.97 -17.80 6.59
C TYR A 81 3.12 -17.57 8.10
N ARG A 82 3.64 -16.39 8.43
CA ARG A 82 3.71 -15.84 9.78
C ARG A 82 3.04 -14.48 9.78
N LEU A 83 2.05 -14.30 10.66
CA LEU A 83 1.44 -13.02 10.97
C LEU A 83 1.79 -12.66 12.40
N LEU A 84 2.47 -11.53 12.57
CA LEU A 84 2.84 -10.98 13.87
C LEU A 84 2.13 -9.64 14.07
N LEU A 85 1.42 -9.50 15.19
CA LEU A 85 0.81 -8.26 15.66
C LEU A 85 1.60 -7.78 16.87
N THR A 86 2.07 -6.54 16.83
CA THR A 86 2.78 -5.89 17.94
C THR A 86 2.09 -4.61 18.37
N ASN A 87 2.07 -4.35 19.67
CA ASN A 87 1.59 -3.07 20.17
C ASN A 87 2.65 -1.96 19.99
N PRO A 88 2.30 -0.68 20.22
CA PRO A 88 3.25 0.43 20.09
C PRO A 88 4.48 0.33 21.01
N LEU A 89 4.39 -0.44 22.10
CA LEU A 89 5.49 -0.70 23.04
C LEU A 89 6.45 -1.80 22.53
N GLY A 90 6.09 -2.49 21.45
CA GLY A 90 6.89 -3.52 20.81
C GLY A 90 6.68 -4.92 21.35
N SER A 91 5.75 -5.14 22.30
CA SER A 91 5.40 -6.50 22.70
C SER A 91 4.46 -7.15 21.69
N THR A 92 4.52 -8.47 21.62
CA THR A 92 3.62 -9.28 20.79
C THR A 92 2.23 -9.27 21.39
N GLU A 93 1.23 -8.93 20.59
CA GLU A 93 -0.19 -9.11 20.92
C GLU A 93 -0.69 -10.45 20.40
N LEU A 94 -0.21 -10.84 19.22
CA LEU A 94 -0.55 -12.11 18.59
C LEU A 94 0.54 -12.51 17.61
N GLU A 95 0.84 -13.80 17.59
CA GLU A 95 1.64 -14.43 16.57
C GLU A 95 0.91 -15.66 16.03
N LEU A 96 0.61 -15.65 14.75
CA LEU A 96 0.03 -16.78 14.03
C LEU A 96 1.07 -17.34 13.08
N ASN A 97 1.44 -18.60 13.28
CA ASN A 97 2.29 -19.36 12.38
C ASN A 97 1.45 -20.46 11.73
N ALA A 98 1.40 -20.47 10.41
CA ALA A 98 0.72 -21.50 9.63
C ALA A 98 1.74 -22.21 8.74
N GLN A 99 1.70 -23.53 8.77
CA GLN A 99 2.47 -24.44 7.96
C GLN A 99 1.57 -25.64 7.58
N PRO A 100 1.89 -26.39 6.52
CA PRO A 100 1.16 -27.62 6.20
C PRO A 100 1.12 -28.58 7.40
N GLY A 101 -0.07 -28.91 7.87
CA GLY A 101 -0.26 -29.81 9.02
C GLY A 101 0.01 -29.21 10.40
N GLN A 102 0.45 -27.95 10.50
CA GLN A 102 0.75 -27.29 11.78
C GLN A 102 0.30 -25.84 11.77
N ARG A 103 -0.59 -25.47 12.69
CA ARG A 103 -1.00 -24.08 12.93
C ARG A 103 -0.86 -23.79 14.41
N SER A 104 -0.13 -22.74 14.76
CA SER A 104 0.04 -22.29 16.13
C SER A 104 -0.31 -20.82 16.28
N VAL A 105 -0.90 -20.50 17.42
CA VAL A 105 -1.22 -19.14 17.84
C VAL A 105 -0.50 -18.92 19.17
N GLY A 106 0.27 -17.84 19.26
CA GLY A 106 0.93 -17.35 20.47
C GLY A 106 0.59 -15.89 20.72
N GLY A 107 0.90 -15.40 21.91
CA GLY A 107 0.72 -14.02 22.37
C GLY A 107 1.55 -13.82 23.62
#